data_AF-A0A383APV3-F1
#
_entry.id   AF-A0A383APV3-F1
#
_cell.length_a   1.000
_cell.length_b   1.000
_cell.length_c   1.000
_cell.angle_alpha   90.00
_cell.angle_beta   90.00
_cell.angle_gamma   90.00
#
_symmetry.space_group_name_H-M   'P 1'
#
loop_
_entity.id
_entity.type
_entity.pdbx_description
1 polymer ?
#
loop_
_entity_poly.entity_id
_entity_poly.type
_entity_poly.pdbx_seq_one_letter_code
_entity_poly.pdbx_strand_id
1 'polypeptide(L)'
;GRDIAMETAAELGNIPQKTLIKLEHIILSQGSPEKGSVNYPQFPEALLVHYIDQLDGRITLMLDNIEKDPNTHWTGYKPIFKSELYKK
;
A
#
# COMPACT_ATOMS: atom_id res chain seq x y z
N GLY A 1 -8.99 -10.33 -0.53
CA GLY A 1 -8.38 -9.67 0.63
C GLY A 1 -9.21 -9.89 1.87
N ARG A 2 -10.33 -9.17 1.99
CA ARG A 2 -11.25 -9.25 3.13
C ARG A 2 -11.74 -10.67 3.43
N ASP A 3 -12.27 -11.36 2.42
CA ASP A 3 -12.93 -12.66 2.64
C ASP A 3 -11.95 -13.73 3.11
N ILE A 4 -10.74 -13.75 2.54
CA ILE A 4 -9.62 -14.58 2.99
C ILE A 4 -9.29 -14.29 4.46
N ALA A 5 -9.16 -13.00 4.84
CA ALA A 5 -8.84 -12.63 6.22
C ALA A 5 -9.95 -13.05 7.21
N MET A 6 -11.22 -13.01 6.80
CA MET A 6 -12.35 -13.45 7.62
C MET A 6 -12.44 -14.97 7.74
N GLU A 7 -12.18 -15.69 6.66
CA GLU A 7 -12.12 -17.15 6.65
C GLU A 7 -11.01 -17.66 7.57
N THR A 8 -9.78 -17.14 7.44
CA THR A 8 -8.67 -17.50 8.32
C THR A 8 -8.93 -17.13 9.78
N ALA A 9 -9.58 -16.00 10.04
CA ALA A 9 -9.96 -15.63 11.40
C ALA A 9 -10.96 -16.60 12.03
N ALA A 10 -11.90 -17.12 11.23
CA ALA A 10 -12.85 -18.13 11.68
C ALA A 10 -12.17 -19.45 12.03
N GLU A 11 -11.16 -19.87 11.25
CA GLU A 11 -10.35 -21.06 11.53
C GLU A 11 -9.54 -20.94 12.83
N LEU A 12 -9.03 -19.74 13.14
CA LEU A 12 -8.21 -19.50 14.34
C LEU A 12 -9.03 -19.42 15.65
N GLY A 13 -10.33 -19.17 15.58
CA GLY A 13 -11.30 -19.27 16.69
C GLY A 13 -11.15 -18.28 17.86
N ASN A 14 -10.01 -17.61 18.02
CA ASN A 14 -9.66 -16.83 19.22
C ASN A 14 -9.41 -15.33 18.95
N ILE A 15 -9.92 -14.77 17.85
CA ILE A 15 -9.75 -13.34 17.55
C ILE A 15 -10.96 -12.55 18.06
N PRO A 16 -10.77 -11.52 18.90
CA PRO A 16 -11.87 -10.67 19.35
C PRO A 16 -12.62 -10.01 18.18
N GLN A 17 -13.95 -10.01 18.23
CA GLN A 17 -14.80 -9.45 17.16
C GLN A 17 -14.44 -7.99 16.82
N LYS A 18 -14.11 -7.18 17.83
CA LYS A 18 -13.67 -5.78 17.62
C LYS A 18 -12.40 -5.68 16.77
N THR A 19 -11.48 -6.63 16.92
CA THR A 19 -10.24 -6.68 16.13
C THR A 19 -10.54 -7.06 14.69
N LEU A 20 -11.47 -7.99 14.46
CA LEU A 20 -11.91 -8.36 13.11
C LEU A 20 -12.56 -7.20 12.36
N ILE A 21 -13.44 -6.45 13.03
CA ILE A 21 -14.07 -5.26 12.46
C ILE A 21 -13.02 -4.21 12.10
N LYS A 22 -12.03 -3.97 12.98
CA LYS A 22 -10.92 -3.06 12.68
C LYS A 22 -10.11 -3.55 11.47
N LEU A 23 -9.78 -4.84 11.41
CA LEU A 23 -9.01 -5.40 10.30
C LEU A 23 -9.76 -5.29 8.97
N GLU A 24 -11.06 -5.58 8.98
CA GLU A 24 -11.94 -5.40 7.83
C GLU A 24 -11.93 -3.94 7.35
N HIS A 25 -12.07 -2.97 8.28
CA HIS A 25 -12.00 -1.55 7.93
C HIS A 25 -10.66 -1.17 7.30
N ILE A 26 -9.54 -1.68 7.83
CA ILE A 26 -8.21 -1.45 7.27
C ILE A 26 -8.20 -1.91 5.81
N ILE A 27 -8.55 -3.17 5.55
CA ILE A 27 -8.53 -3.76 4.19
C ILE A 27 -9.42 -2.98 3.22
N LEU A 28 -10.62 -2.59 3.65
CA LEU A 28 -11.56 -1.84 2.81
C LEU A 28 -11.11 -0.39 2.53
N SER A 29 -10.24 0.16 3.38
CA SER A 29 -9.76 1.55 3.28
C SER A 29 -8.41 1.69 2.59
N GLN A 30 -7.80 0.62 2.08
CA GLN A 30 -6.49 0.67 1.42
C GLN A 30 -6.53 1.34 0.04
N GLY A 31 -7.65 1.26 -0.68
CA GLY A 31 -7.76 1.91 -1.99
C GLY A 31 -7.84 3.43 -1.92
N SER A 32 -7.69 4.10 -3.07
CA SER A 32 -8.11 5.50 -3.22
C SER A 32 -9.56 5.58 -3.71
N PRO A 33 -10.28 6.69 -3.44
CA PRO A 33 -11.64 6.90 -3.93
C PRO A 33 -11.72 6.79 -5.46
N GLU A 34 -10.69 7.29 -6.13
CA GLU A 34 -10.53 7.23 -7.59
C GLU A 34 -10.31 5.81 -8.12
N LYS A 35 -9.87 4.89 -7.26
CA LYS A 35 -9.65 3.46 -7.54
C LYS A 35 -10.76 2.57 -6.97
N GLY A 36 -11.87 3.14 -6.52
CA GLY A 36 -13.03 2.40 -6.03
C GLY A 36 -12.96 1.98 -4.55
N SER A 37 -12.16 2.65 -3.71
CA SER A 37 -12.25 2.42 -2.26
C SER A 37 -13.60 2.87 -1.73
N VAL A 38 -14.27 1.99 -0.99
CA VAL A 38 -15.59 2.26 -0.43
C VAL A 38 -15.51 3.25 0.72
N ASN A 39 -14.39 3.26 1.49
CA ASN A 39 -14.26 4.06 2.70
C ASN A 39 -12.88 4.69 2.85
N TYR A 40 -12.83 5.86 3.49
CA TYR A 40 -11.58 6.47 3.96
C TYR A 40 -11.12 5.82 5.29
N PRO A 41 -9.82 5.84 5.61
CA PRO A 41 -9.34 5.42 6.92
C PRO A 41 -9.96 6.26 8.05
N GLN A 42 -10.56 5.62 9.06
CA GLN A 42 -11.30 6.30 10.13
C GLN A 42 -10.61 6.23 11.50
N PHE A 43 -9.44 5.60 11.59
CA PHE A 43 -8.65 5.50 12.82
C PHE A 43 -7.15 5.40 12.50
N PRO A 44 -6.26 5.67 13.48
CA PRO A 44 -4.82 5.80 13.24
C PRO A 44 -4.18 4.58 12.57
N GLU A 45 -4.52 3.37 13.03
CA GLU A 45 -3.93 2.14 12.48
C GLU A 45 -4.33 1.93 11.00
N ALA A 46 -5.57 2.27 10.62
CA ALA A 46 -5.99 2.22 9.22
C ALA A 46 -5.31 3.27 8.37
N LEU A 47 -5.14 4.48 8.89
CA LEU A 47 -4.45 5.55 8.19
C LEU A 47 -2.98 5.20 7.94
N LEU A 48 -2.32 4.61 8.93
CA LEU A 48 -0.94 4.17 8.82
C LEU A 48 -0.77 3.10 7.73
N VAL A 49 -1.61 2.06 7.75
CA VAL A 49 -1.55 0.99 6.75
C VAL A 49 -1.84 1.53 5.34
N HIS A 50 -2.80 2.44 5.21
CA HIS A 50 -3.08 3.11 3.94
C HIS A 50 -1.87 3.87 3.39
N TYR A 51 -1.14 4.61 4.24
CA TYR A 51 0.08 5.28 3.78
C TYR A 51 1.21 4.33 3.45
N ILE A 52 1.37 3.23 4.20
CA ILE A 52 2.36 2.20 3.87
C ILE A 52 2.10 1.63 2.46
N ASP A 53 0.84 1.32 2.13
CA ASP A 53 0.46 0.83 0.80
C ASP A 53 0.80 1.84 -0.31
N GLN A 54 0.46 3.13 -0.12
CA GLN A 54 0.81 4.17 -1.08
C GLN A 54 2.32 4.34 -1.27
N LEU A 55 3.07 4.29 -0.15
CA LEU A 55 4.53 4.41 -0.17
C LEU A 55 5.16 3.20 -0.85
N ASP A 56 4.66 1.99 -0.61
CA ASP A 56 5.12 0.77 -1.27
C ASP A 56 4.98 0.86 -2.79
N GLY A 57 3.82 1.32 -3.28
CA GLY A 57 3.61 1.57 -4.70
C GLY A 57 4.56 2.63 -5.28
N ARG A 58 4.82 3.71 -4.54
CA ARG A 58 5.77 4.75 -4.95
C ARG A 58 7.21 4.27 -4.98
N ILE A 59 7.63 3.48 -3.99
CA ILE A 59 8.97 2.89 -3.90
C ILE A 59 9.17 1.88 -5.03
N THR A 60 8.20 0.98 -5.24
CA THR A 60 8.22 0.00 -6.33
C THR A 60 8.40 0.70 -7.68
N LEU A 61 7.65 1.77 -7.93
CA LEU A 61 7.80 2.57 -9.15
C LEU A 61 9.19 3.21 -9.29
N MET A 62 9.77 3.67 -8.18
CA MET A 62 11.11 4.27 -8.17
C MET A 62 12.17 3.22 -8.51
N LEU A 63 12.09 2.04 -7.89
CA LEU A 63 12.99 0.91 -8.14
C LEU A 63 12.89 0.42 -9.58
N ASP A 64 11.68 0.27 -10.12
CA ASP A 64 11.45 -0.12 -11.50
C ASP A 64 12.06 0.89 -12.51
N ASN A 65 11.95 2.18 -12.20
CA ASN A 65 12.57 3.23 -13.01
C ASN A 65 14.09 3.23 -12.96
N ILE A 66 14.68 2.82 -11.84
CA ILE A 66 16.12 2.65 -11.69
C ILE A 66 16.58 1.43 -12.48
N GLU A 67 15.91 0.29 -12.33
CA GLU A 67 16.29 -0.98 -12.98
C GLU A 67 16.22 -0.90 -14.50
N LYS A 68 15.16 -0.30 -15.06
CA LYS A 68 14.93 -0.24 -16.51
C LYS A 68 15.71 0.86 -17.23
N ASP A 69 16.31 1.77 -16.50
CA ASP A 69 17.04 2.88 -17.10
C ASP A 69 18.40 2.41 -17.64
N PRO A 70 18.85 2.86 -18.82
CA PRO A 70 20.10 2.38 -19.43
C PRO A 70 21.37 3.06 -18.91
N ASN A 71 21.26 4.14 -18.12
CA ASN A 71 22.41 4.91 -17.65
C ASN A 71 23.13 4.24 -16.48
N THR A 72 24.35 4.69 -16.17
CA THR A 72 25.21 4.05 -15.15
C THR A 72 24.93 4.51 -13.72
N HIS A 73 25.11 5.79 -13.39
CA HIS A 73 25.09 6.28 -12.00
C HIS A 73 23.77 6.95 -11.59
N TRP A 74 23.13 7.61 -12.56
CA TRP A 74 21.87 8.33 -12.38
C TRP A 74 20.94 7.98 -13.53
N THR A 75 19.65 7.86 -13.25
CA THR A 75 18.65 7.74 -14.31
C THR A 75 18.56 9.05 -15.10
N GLY A 76 17.97 9.00 -16.29
CA GLY A 76 17.44 10.24 -16.89
C GLY A 76 16.40 10.89 -15.98
N TYR A 77 16.13 12.19 -16.19
CA TYR A 77 15.12 12.93 -15.43
C TYR A 77 13.76 12.23 -15.47
N LYS A 78 13.17 11.98 -14.29
CA LYS A 78 11.86 11.34 -14.14
C LYS A 78 10.82 12.39 -13.73
N PRO A 79 9.90 12.82 -14.61
CA PRO A 79 8.90 13.84 -14.28
C PRO A 79 8.05 13.50 -13.06
N ILE A 80 7.76 12.22 -12.84
CA ILE A 80 6.97 11.72 -11.70
C ILE A 80 7.66 11.91 -10.34
N PHE A 81 9.00 11.97 -10.32
CA PHE A 81 9.82 12.21 -9.13
C PHE A 81 10.41 13.63 -9.11
N LYS A 82 10.29 14.37 -10.21
CA LYS A 82 10.88 15.71 -10.41
C LYS A 82 12.38 15.74 -10.16
N SER A 83 13.05 14.62 -10.41
CA SER A 83 14.48 14.45 -10.20
C SER A 83 15.04 13.34 -11.08
N GLU A 84 16.35 13.28 -11.16
CA GLU A 84 17.07 12.06 -11.51
C GLU A 84 17.12 11.15 -10.27
N LEU A 85 17.22 9.83 -10.49
CA LEU A 85 17.28 8.84 -9.42
C LEU A 85 18.66 8.21 -9.39
N TYR A 86 19.22 8.03 -8.20
CA TYR A 86 20.54 7.42 -8.02
C TYR A 86 20.46 5.89 -8.19
N LYS A 87 21.45 5.29 -8.87
CA LYS A 87 21.43 3.87 -9.27
C LYS A 87 22.41 2.97 -8.50
N LYS A 88 23.18 3.52 -7.56
CA LYS A 88 24.30 2.91 -6.81
C LYS A 88 25.64 3.01 -7.51
#